data_AF-A0A2T3ZPE5-F1
#
_entry.id   AF-A0A2T3ZPE5-F1
#
_cell.length_a   1.000
_cell.length_b   1.000
_cell.length_c   1.000
_cell.angle_alpha   90.00
_cell.angle_beta   90.00
_cell.angle_gamma   90.00
#
_symmetry.space_group_name_H-M   'P 1'
#
loop_
_entity.id
_entity.type
_entity.pdbx_description
1 polymer ?
#
loop_
_entity_poly.entity_id
_entity_poly.type
_entity_poly.pdbx_seq_one_letter_code
_entity_poly.pdbx_strand_id
1 'polypeptide(L)'
;TIDISPDSMIRCDCCGSMNKNKFLAGIVNVSSTSNFPSVRQKRETTQQVQRLAPVDTWPAVKETCPKCGAKEVRYTTLQLRSADEGTTLFY
;
A
#
# COMPACT_ATOMS: atom_id res chain seq x y z
N THR A 1 -36.30 16.69 -6.99
CA THR A 1 -36.01 15.66 -5.97
C THR A 1 -36.74 14.42 -6.40
N ILE A 2 -36.05 13.28 -6.53
CA ILE A 2 -36.72 12.04 -6.95
C ILE A 2 -37.56 11.58 -5.75
N ASP A 3 -38.87 11.63 -5.91
CA ASP A 3 -39.81 11.18 -4.87
C ASP A 3 -39.65 9.67 -4.69
N ILE A 4 -39.26 9.28 -3.47
CA ILE A 4 -39.19 7.86 -3.10
C ILE A 4 -40.63 7.41 -2.85
N SER A 5 -41.33 7.03 -3.92
CA SER A 5 -42.66 6.44 -3.80
C SER A 5 -42.55 4.91 -3.62
N PRO A 6 -43.32 4.32 -2.69
CA PRO A 6 -43.39 2.87 -2.52
C PRO A 6 -44.28 2.18 -3.57
N ASP A 7 -44.89 2.95 -4.48
CA ASP A 7 -45.84 2.44 -5.45
C ASP A 7 -45.17 1.53 -6.49
N SER A 8 -45.84 0.42 -6.83
CA SER A 8 -45.33 -0.57 -7.80
C SER A 8 -45.12 0.00 -9.21
N MET A 9 -45.73 1.14 -9.52
CA MET A 9 -45.65 1.82 -10.81
C MET A 9 -45.31 3.30 -10.60
N ILE A 10 -44.24 3.77 -11.24
CA ILE A 10 -43.79 5.17 -11.21
C ILE A 10 -44.08 5.82 -12.56
N ARG A 11 -44.57 7.06 -12.53
CA ARG A 11 -44.74 7.91 -13.71
C ARG A 11 -43.43 8.63 -14.02
N CYS A 12 -42.98 8.59 -15.27
CA CYS A 12 -41.83 9.37 -15.71
C CYS A 12 -42.22 10.86 -15.85
N ASP A 13 -41.52 11.76 -15.15
CA ASP A 13 -41.79 13.20 -15.24
C ASP A 13 -41.48 13.78 -16.63
N CYS A 14 -40.54 13.19 -17.37
CA CYS A 14 -40.12 13.69 -18.68
C CYS A 14 -41.07 13.30 -19.82
N CYS A 15 -41.68 12.10 -19.76
CA CYS A 15 -42.50 11.58 -20.87
C CYS A 15 -43.88 11.04 -20.46
N GLY A 16 -44.22 11.07 -19.17
CA GLY A 16 -45.51 10.66 -18.63
C GLY A 16 -45.77 9.15 -18.63
N SER A 17 -44.86 8.32 -19.15
CA SER A 17 -45.02 6.87 -19.20
C SER A 17 -44.98 6.21 -17.81
N MET A 18 -45.77 5.14 -17.63
CA MET A 18 -45.81 4.38 -16.39
C MET A 18 -44.83 3.20 -16.45
N ASN A 19 -43.90 3.13 -15.51
CA ASN A 19 -42.84 2.12 -15.44
C ASN A 19 -42.86 1.38 -14.11
N LYS A 20 -42.46 0.10 -14.10
CA LYS A 20 -42.38 -0.68 -12.86
C LYS A 20 -41.31 -0.13 -11.94
N ASN A 21 -41.66 0.08 -10.67
CA ASN A 21 -40.73 0.57 -9.65
C ASN A 21 -39.73 -0.52 -9.27
N LYS A 22 -38.48 -0.35 -9.72
CA LYS A 22 -37.35 -1.22 -9.33
C LYS A 22 -36.45 -0.57 -8.27
N PHE A 23 -36.83 0.60 -7.75
CA PHE A 23 -35.98 1.41 -6.87
C PHE A 23 -35.82 0.78 -5.48
N LEU A 24 -36.78 -0.05 -5.05
CA LEU A 24 -36.73 -0.79 -3.78
C LEU A 24 -35.88 -2.06 -3.83
N ALA A 25 -35.23 -2.38 -4.96
CA ALA A 25 -34.22 -3.43 -4.99
C ALA A 25 -33.00 -2.95 -4.20
N GLY A 26 -32.98 -3.28 -2.90
CA GLY A 26 -32.06 -2.76 -1.89
C GLY A 26 -30.63 -2.63 -2.39
N ILE A 27 -30.22 -1.40 -2.68
CA ILE A 27 -28.84 -1.08 -3.05
C ILE A 27 -28.00 -1.16 -1.79
N VAL A 28 -27.23 -2.23 -1.65
CA VAL A 28 -26.25 -2.37 -0.57
C VAL A 28 -24.93 -1.78 -1.04
N ASN A 29 -24.59 -0.59 -0.55
CA ASN A 29 -23.29 0.01 -0.80
C ASN A 29 -22.27 -0.59 0.18
N VAL A 30 -21.40 -1.48 -0.31
CA VAL A 30 -20.26 -2.02 0.46
C VAL A 30 -19.01 -1.26 0.08
N SER A 31 -18.38 -0.59 1.04
CA SER A 31 -17.09 0.07 0.83
C SER A 31 -15.95 -0.95 0.78
N SER A 32 -15.03 -0.82 -0.17
CA SER A 32 -13.83 -1.66 -0.22
C SER A 32 -12.85 -1.31 0.91
N THR A 33 -12.28 -2.33 1.56
CA THR A 33 -11.30 -2.17 2.64
C THR A 33 -9.98 -1.53 2.17
N SER A 34 -9.69 -1.56 0.86
CA SER A 34 -8.49 -0.98 0.24
C SER A 34 -8.48 0.55 0.20
N ASN A 35 -9.65 1.19 0.32
CA ASN A 35 -9.77 2.66 0.25
C ASN A 35 -9.50 3.36 1.59
N PHE A 36 -9.13 2.61 2.64
CA PHE A 36 -8.90 3.13 3.98
C PHE A 36 -7.59 2.59 4.56
N PRO A 37 -6.42 3.10 4.13
CA PRO A 37 -5.13 2.74 4.71
C PRO A 37 -5.09 3.22 6.17
N SER A 38 -5.43 2.33 7.10
CA SER A 38 -5.65 2.63 8.51
C SER A 38 -5.12 1.50 9.39
N VAL A 39 -5.25 1.64 10.71
CA VAL A 39 -4.84 0.65 11.72
C VAL A 39 -5.36 -0.77 11.45
N ARG A 40 -6.44 -0.93 10.66
CA ARG A 40 -6.96 -2.25 10.23
C ARG A 40 -5.99 -3.06 9.38
N GLN A 41 -5.02 -2.43 8.70
CA GLN A 41 -3.96 -3.12 7.95
C GLN A 41 -3.04 -3.95 8.87
N LYS A 42 -3.02 -3.65 10.19
CA LYS A 42 -2.32 -4.47 11.19
C LYS A 42 -3.03 -5.79 11.52
N ARG A 43 -4.27 -6.00 11.05
CA ARG A 43 -5.05 -7.24 11.27
C ARG A 43 -4.92 -8.24 10.11
N GLU A 44 -4.21 -7.90 9.03
CA GLU A 44 -3.88 -8.87 8.00
C GLU A 44 -2.91 -9.92 8.55
N THR A 45 -3.18 -11.19 8.27
CA THR A 45 -2.40 -12.35 8.76
C THR A 45 -0.93 -12.28 8.30
N THR A 46 -0.67 -11.63 7.17
CA THR A 46 0.68 -11.22 6.79
C THR A 46 1.10 -10.04 7.65
N GLN A 47 1.87 -10.33 8.69
CA GLN A 47 2.60 -9.35 9.47
C GLN A 47 3.42 -8.43 8.55
N GLN A 48 2.84 -7.30 8.11
CA GLN A 48 3.60 -6.11 7.73
C GLN A 48 4.17 -5.47 9.00
N VAL A 49 4.81 -6.27 9.84
CA VAL A 49 5.67 -5.76 10.89
C VAL A 49 6.92 -5.35 10.13
N GLN A 50 6.96 -4.09 9.71
CA GLN A 50 8.22 -3.41 9.50
C GLN A 50 8.99 -3.63 10.80
N ARG A 51 9.92 -4.59 10.78
CA ARG A 51 10.77 -4.84 11.95
C ARG A 51 11.43 -3.51 12.26
N LEU A 52 11.20 -3.01 13.47
CA LEU A 52 11.70 -1.72 13.95
C LEU A 52 13.23 -1.68 13.98
N ALA A 53 13.87 -2.85 14.00
CA ALA A 53 15.26 -2.99 13.63
C ALA A 53 15.34 -3.29 12.13
N PRO A 54 16.04 -2.47 11.34
CA PRO A 54 16.54 -2.92 10.04
C PRO A 54 17.18 -4.28 10.29
N VAL A 55 16.67 -5.32 9.63
CA VAL A 55 17.45 -6.55 9.58
C VAL A 55 18.72 -6.14 8.88
N ASP A 56 19.82 -6.16 9.62
CA ASP A 56 21.10 -5.74 9.11
C ASP A 56 21.59 -6.77 8.07
N THR A 57 21.17 -6.59 6.82
CA THR A 57 21.44 -7.52 5.72
C THR A 57 22.81 -7.32 5.07
N TRP A 58 23.60 -6.37 5.57
CA TRP A 58 24.84 -5.96 4.94
C TRP A 58 26.00 -6.88 5.34
N PRO A 59 26.82 -7.33 4.38
CA PRO A 59 27.97 -8.17 4.67
C PRO A 59 28.98 -7.41 5.53
N ALA A 60 29.71 -8.15 6.36
CA ALA A 60 30.75 -7.63 7.24
C ALA A 60 32.15 -8.05 6.75
N VAL A 61 33.16 -7.22 7.04
CA VAL A 61 34.56 -7.43 6.64
C VAL A 61 35.51 -6.92 7.72
N LYS A 62 36.67 -7.57 7.83
CA LYS A 62 37.72 -7.27 8.81
C LYS A 62 38.55 -6.04 8.41
N GLU A 63 37.90 -4.87 8.44
CA GLU A 63 38.56 -3.57 8.28
C GLU A 63 38.41 -2.77 9.57
N THR A 64 39.48 -2.07 9.98
CA THR A 64 39.46 -1.32 11.24
C THR A 64 38.85 0.06 11.05
N CYS A 65 37.74 0.35 11.74
CA CYS A 65 37.08 1.65 11.66
C CYS A 65 38.01 2.76 12.19
N PRO A 66 38.34 3.79 11.38
CA PRO A 66 39.24 4.87 11.81
C PRO A 66 38.61 5.79 12.86
N LYS A 67 37.29 5.74 13.07
CA LYS A 67 36.58 6.60 14.04
C LYS A 67 36.53 6.01 15.45
N CYS A 68 36.26 4.71 15.57
CA CYS A 68 36.05 4.04 16.87
C CYS A 68 36.96 2.84 17.12
N GLY A 69 37.76 2.41 16.13
CA GLY A 69 38.69 1.27 16.28
C GLY A 69 38.04 -0.12 16.23
N ALA A 70 36.76 -0.23 15.87
CA ALA A 70 36.12 -1.52 15.65
C ALA A 70 36.86 -2.32 14.55
N LYS A 71 37.15 -3.59 14.79
CA LYS A 71 37.93 -4.46 13.87
C LYS A 71 37.13 -5.01 12.69
N GLU A 72 35.83 -4.78 12.69
CA GLU A 72 34.90 -5.26 11.68
C GLU A 72 33.91 -4.15 11.36
N VAL A 73 33.65 -3.96 10.07
CA VAL A 73 32.72 -2.97 9.52
C VAL A 73 31.84 -3.65 8.49
N ARG A 74 30.67 -3.06 8.24
CA ARG A 74 29.77 -3.50 7.18
C ARG A 74 30.09 -2.77 5.90
N TYR A 75 29.78 -3.36 4.75
CA TYR A 75 29.97 -2.68 3.49
C TYR A 75 28.88 -2.95 2.45
N THR A 76 28.73 -2.02 1.51
CA THR A 76 28.08 -2.29 0.21
C THR A 76 29.00 -1.89 -0.93
N THR A 77 28.67 -2.37 -2.12
CA THR A 77 29.39 -2.09 -3.34
C THR A 77 28.47 -1.38 -4.34
N LEU A 78 28.94 -0.30 -4.94
CA LEU A 78 28.25 0.38 -6.05
C LEU A 78 29.26 0.70 -7.16
N GLN A 79 28.88 0.47 -8.41
CA GLN A 79 29.69 0.86 -9.56
C GLN A 79 29.38 2.32 -9.91
N LEU A 80 30.33 3.21 -9.64
CA LEU A 80 30.14 4.66 -9.86
C LEU A 80 30.89 5.20 -11.08
N ARG A 81 31.75 4.38 -11.69
CA ARG A 81 32.61 4.77 -12.81
C ARG A 81 32.43 3.83 -13.99
N SER A 82 33.17 4.08 -15.07
CA SER A 82 33.18 3.25 -16.26
C SER A 82 33.42 1.78 -15.91
N ALA A 83 32.92 0.87 -16.73
CA ALA A 83 32.98 -0.58 -16.47
C ALA A 83 34.41 -1.14 -16.35
N ASP A 84 35.42 -0.41 -16.86
CA ASP A 84 36.85 -0.77 -16.76
C ASP A 84 37.44 -0.46 -15.37
N GLU A 85 36.75 0.34 -14.57
CA GLU A 85 37.16 0.62 -13.19
C GLU A 85 36.46 -0.33 -12.22
N GLY A 86 37.16 -0.72 -11.15
CA GLY A 86 36.62 -1.58 -10.11
C GLY A 86 35.47 -0.93 -9.31
N THR A 87 34.63 -1.76 -8.70
CA THR A 87 33.48 -1.31 -7.90
C THR A 87 33.92 -0.51 -6.65
N THR A 88 33.15 0.51 -6.28
CA THR A 88 33.40 1.30 -5.07
C THR A 88 32.80 0.62 -3.83
N LEU A 89 33.61 0.46 -2.78
CA LEU A 89 33.21 -0.05 -1.46
C LEU A 89 32.81 1.09 -0.53
N PHE A 90 31.66 0.97 0.13
CA PHE A 90 31.17 1.89 1.16
C PHE A 90 31.18 1.19 2.50
N TYR A 91 31.87 1.77 3.49
CA TYR A 91 32.03 1.25 4.85
C TYR A 91 31.32 2.13 5.88
#